data_AF-A0A6B3BTD6-F1
#
_entry.id   AF-A0A6B3BTD6-F1
#
_cell.length_a   1.000
_cell.length_b   1.000
_cell.length_c   1.000
_cell.angle_alpha   90.00
_cell.angle_beta   90.00
_cell.angle_gamma   90.00
#
_symmetry.space_group_name_H-M   'P 1'
#
loop_
_entity.id
_entity.type
_entity.pdbx_description
1 polymer ?
#
loop_
_entity_poly.entity_id
_entity_poly.type
_entity_poly.pdbx_seq_one_letter_code
_entity_poly.pdbx_strand_id
1 'polypeptide(L)'
;MTFSGSAKGNSGSSGALAAVGNWTPPACWYEPRSAEEFSKQVEDEYNTTMNTPGQANYAKASVGQFRNDYKDGKYKNYNLDQKDKGSWWVAVRDQDRWMEPEAQRCDQPPFWAENGDTPPVENAVTPQVLAELAYNRIQLPTTNVTLAPADTTKVNLPTWAWLDKSMFKEVSVTAALNVGALNIQATTTAKPVSLKLEPGTADAETYPATGDCTFGNDGSIGEPYVTGKAGRTPPCGVKYLRSSGDGAFKLQVTVTWDITWTGTGNPTPTRLPDGTFGNDQDVIVQEIQAINR
;
A
#
# COMPACT_ATOMS: atom_id res chain seq x y z
N MET A 1 15.74 4.73 6.10
CA MET A 1 14.86 3.54 6.15
C MET A 1 15.11 2.60 4.97
N THR A 2 14.94 1.28 5.13
CA THR A 2 14.97 0.30 4.05
C THR A 2 13.70 -0.54 4.01
N PHE A 3 13.30 -0.96 2.81
CA PHE A 3 12.15 -1.85 2.56
C PHE A 3 12.62 -3.12 1.86
N SER A 4 12.11 -4.28 2.27
CA SER A 4 12.38 -5.59 1.65
C SER A 4 11.11 -6.44 1.59
N GLY A 5 11.15 -7.54 0.83
CA GLY A 5 9.97 -8.39 0.56
C GLY A 5 9.23 -7.97 -0.71
N SER A 6 7.91 -8.14 -0.73
CA SER A 6 7.01 -7.79 -1.84
C SER A 6 6.79 -6.27 -1.97
N ALA A 7 7.86 -5.50 -1.82
CA ALA A 7 7.89 -4.04 -1.93
C ALA A 7 8.15 -3.57 -3.38
N LYS A 8 8.52 -4.50 -4.27
CA LYS A 8 8.72 -4.25 -5.70
C LYS A 8 7.89 -5.24 -6.49
N GLY A 9 7.06 -4.73 -7.40
CA GLY A 9 6.37 -5.54 -8.39
C GLY A 9 7.39 -6.39 -9.14
N ASN A 10 7.30 -7.71 -9.01
CA ASN A 10 7.98 -8.61 -9.93
C ASN A 10 7.42 -8.36 -11.34
N SER A 11 8.14 -8.75 -12.40
CA SER A 11 7.97 -8.39 -13.83
C SER A 11 6.61 -8.66 -14.54
N GLY A 12 5.48 -8.52 -13.85
CA GLY A 12 4.12 -8.53 -14.37
C GLY A 12 3.33 -7.32 -13.85
N SER A 13 2.08 -7.18 -14.30
CA SER A 13 1.17 -6.13 -13.80
C SER A 13 0.94 -6.35 -12.30
N SER A 14 1.30 -5.35 -11.49
CA SER A 14 1.07 -5.30 -10.05
C SER A 14 0.58 -3.91 -9.67
N GLY A 15 -0.13 -3.79 -8.56
CA GLY A 15 -0.62 -2.51 -8.08
C GLY A 15 -0.60 -2.38 -6.56
N ALA A 16 -0.74 -1.13 -6.12
CA ALA A 16 -0.68 -0.77 -4.71
C ALA A 16 -1.96 -1.19 -3.97
N LEU A 17 -1.79 -1.68 -2.75
CA LEU A 17 -2.88 -1.98 -1.83
C LEU A 17 -3.57 -0.68 -1.38
N ALA A 18 -4.90 -0.61 -1.48
CA ALA A 18 -5.71 0.50 -0.96
C ALA A 18 -6.28 0.15 0.42
N ALA A 19 -6.22 1.05 1.40
CA ALA A 19 -6.83 0.82 2.70
C ALA A 19 -8.36 0.87 2.67
N VAL A 20 -8.99 -0.03 3.42
CA VAL A 20 -10.44 -0.03 3.65
C VAL A 20 -10.77 0.92 4.80
N GLY A 21 -11.74 1.79 4.57
CA GLY A 21 -12.22 2.76 5.56
C GLY A 21 -11.51 4.12 5.46
N ASN A 22 -11.51 4.87 6.56
CA ASN A 22 -11.02 6.26 6.61
C ASN A 22 -9.58 6.38 7.12
N TRP A 23 -8.81 5.29 7.09
CA TRP A 23 -7.42 5.28 7.51
C TRP A 23 -6.50 5.30 6.29
N THR A 24 -5.44 6.08 6.37
CA THR A 24 -4.37 6.12 5.38
C THR A 24 -3.04 5.97 6.10
N PRO A 25 -2.08 5.20 5.54
CA PRO A 25 -0.72 5.17 6.07
C PRO A 25 -0.13 6.59 6.22
N PRO A 26 0.83 6.80 7.14
CA PRO A 26 1.54 8.07 7.23
C PRO A 26 2.21 8.44 5.90
N ALA A 27 2.00 9.67 5.44
CA ALA A 27 2.71 10.24 4.28
C ALA A 27 4.03 10.94 4.67
N CYS A 28 4.29 11.05 5.97
CA CYS A 28 5.51 11.59 6.53
C CYS A 28 5.77 10.97 7.91
N TRP A 29 7.02 11.00 8.36
CA TRP A 29 7.44 10.54 9.68
C TRP A 29 8.67 11.30 10.15
N TYR A 30 9.03 11.16 11.42
CA TYR A 30 10.32 11.62 11.94
C TYR A 30 11.22 10.42 12.17
N GLU A 31 12.44 10.46 11.64
CA GLU A 31 13.46 9.45 11.90
C GLU A 31 14.76 10.09 12.41
N PRO A 32 15.51 9.38 13.27
CA PRO A 32 16.81 9.84 13.75
C PRO A 32 17.86 9.85 12.63
N ARG A 33 18.82 10.77 12.78
CA ARG A 33 20.09 10.89 12.06
C ARG A 33 21.19 11.13 13.08
N SER A 34 22.38 10.60 12.81
CA SER A 34 23.55 10.94 13.62
C SER A 34 23.87 12.44 13.55
N ALA A 35 24.58 12.96 14.56
CA ALA A 35 25.05 14.35 14.56
C ALA A 35 25.93 14.65 13.34
N GLU A 36 26.76 13.69 12.93
CA GLU A 36 27.59 13.79 11.73
C GLU A 36 26.76 13.85 10.44
N GLU A 37 25.78 12.96 10.26
CA GLU A 37 24.91 12.97 9.08
C GLU A 37 24.10 14.26 8.98
N PHE A 38 23.54 14.71 10.11
CA PHE A 38 22.78 15.96 10.15
C PHE A 38 23.67 17.16 9.84
N SER A 39 24.83 17.29 10.50
CA SER A 39 25.79 18.37 10.24
C SER A 39 26.20 18.41 8.77
N LYS A 40 26.52 17.25 8.19
CA LYS A 40 26.88 17.13 6.78
C LYS A 40 25.73 17.57 5.87
N GLN A 41 24.50 17.13 6.14
CA GLN A 41 23.33 17.53 5.37
C GLN A 41 23.14 19.06 5.38
N VAL A 42 23.21 19.69 6.55
CA VAL A 42 23.00 21.15 6.68
C VAL A 42 24.10 21.94 5.95
N GLU A 43 25.36 21.54 6.11
CA GLU A 43 26.47 22.20 5.41
C GLU A 43 26.42 21.97 3.88
N ASP A 44 26.05 20.78 3.43
CA ASP A 44 25.90 20.47 2.00
C ASP A 44 24.75 21.26 1.36
N GLU A 45 23.61 21.40 2.05
CA GLU A 45 22.46 22.21 1.60
C GLU A 45 22.80 23.71 1.54
N TYR A 46 23.48 24.21 2.57
CA TYR A 46 23.96 25.59 2.62
C TYR A 46 24.94 25.88 1.47
N ASN A 47 25.95 25.03 1.30
CA ASN A 47 26.97 25.22 0.27
C ASN A 47 26.37 25.12 -1.13
N THR A 48 25.49 24.16 -1.37
CA THR A 48 24.76 24.04 -2.65
C THR A 48 24.00 25.33 -2.94
N THR A 49 23.13 25.75 -2.03
CA THR A 49 22.23 26.90 -2.23
C THR A 49 23.00 28.22 -2.40
N MET A 50 24.09 28.42 -1.65
CA MET A 50 24.90 29.65 -1.76
C MET A 50 25.59 29.77 -3.12
N ASN A 51 26.01 28.64 -3.69
CA ASN A 51 26.78 28.57 -4.93
C ASN A 51 25.92 28.35 -6.18
N THR A 52 24.63 28.04 -6.06
CA THR A 52 23.72 27.91 -7.22
C THR A 52 23.58 29.25 -7.96
N PRO A 53 23.96 29.33 -9.26
CA PRO A 53 23.79 30.54 -10.06
C PRO A 53 22.31 30.94 -10.17
N GLY A 54 22.01 32.22 -9.99
CA GLY A 54 20.63 32.73 -10.08
C GLY A 54 19.74 32.41 -8.88
N GLN A 55 20.27 31.79 -7.82
CA GLN A 55 19.48 31.50 -6.62
C GLN A 55 18.97 32.78 -5.95
N ALA A 56 17.67 32.80 -5.62
CA ALA A 56 17.02 33.95 -5.03
C ALA A 56 17.57 34.30 -3.63
N ASN A 57 17.64 35.60 -3.32
CA ASN A 57 18.18 36.09 -2.04
C ASN A 57 17.43 35.54 -0.81
N TYR A 58 16.11 35.36 -0.90
CA TYR A 58 15.33 34.80 0.20
C TYR A 58 15.73 33.36 0.53
N ALA A 59 16.07 32.56 -0.48
CA ALA A 59 16.51 31.18 -0.29
C ALA A 59 17.89 31.13 0.38
N LYS A 60 18.82 32.00 -0.05
CA LYS A 60 20.14 32.15 0.59
C LYS A 60 20.01 32.59 2.05
N ALA A 61 19.13 33.55 2.33
CA ALA A 61 18.85 33.98 3.70
C ALA A 61 18.28 32.84 4.56
N SER A 62 17.32 32.08 4.01
CA SER A 62 16.67 30.95 4.70
C SER A 62 17.67 29.86 5.10
N VAL A 63 18.50 29.38 4.17
CA VAL A 63 19.51 28.33 4.50
C VAL A 63 20.59 28.86 5.44
N GLY A 64 20.93 30.15 5.37
CA GLY A 64 21.87 30.79 6.29
C GLY A 64 21.33 30.85 7.72
N GLN A 65 20.06 31.24 7.88
CA GLN A 65 19.39 31.24 9.18
C GLN A 65 19.27 29.82 9.74
N PHE A 66 18.78 28.87 8.92
CA PHE A 66 18.66 27.47 9.32
C PHE A 66 20.00 26.93 9.79
N ARG A 67 21.07 27.11 9.00
CA ARG A 67 22.42 26.71 9.41
C ARG A 67 22.87 27.36 10.73
N ASN A 68 22.61 28.66 10.89
CA ASN A 68 22.97 29.39 12.11
C ASN A 68 22.29 28.80 13.36
N ASP A 69 21.02 28.43 13.29
CA ASP A 69 20.26 27.88 14.42
C ASP A 69 20.90 26.59 14.98
N TYR A 70 21.47 25.76 14.12
CA TYR A 70 22.10 24.49 14.48
C TYR A 70 23.62 24.56 14.69
N LYS A 71 24.32 25.44 13.97
CA LYS A 71 25.77 25.59 14.06
C LYS A 71 26.22 26.53 15.17
N ASP A 72 25.64 27.71 15.24
CA ASP A 72 26.14 28.79 16.11
C ASP A 72 25.11 29.21 17.17
N GLY A 73 23.85 28.78 17.01
CA GLY A 73 22.72 29.05 17.87
C GLY A 73 22.56 28.05 19.03
N LYS A 74 21.31 27.59 19.24
CA LYS A 74 20.91 26.78 20.41
C LYS A 74 21.72 25.49 20.54
N TYR A 75 22.03 24.84 19.42
CA TYR A 75 22.56 23.48 19.38
C TYR A 75 24.06 23.40 19.06
N LYS A 76 24.77 24.53 19.14
CA LYS A 76 26.22 24.70 19.01
C LYS A 76 26.96 23.53 18.34
N ASN A 77 27.38 23.75 17.11
CA ASN A 77 28.09 22.79 16.27
C ASN A 77 27.31 21.48 16.11
N TYR A 78 26.00 21.59 15.85
CA TYR A 78 25.12 20.45 15.54
C TYR A 78 25.07 19.38 16.64
N ASN A 79 25.35 19.73 17.90
CA ASN A 79 25.51 18.80 19.01
C ASN A 79 26.55 17.68 18.75
N LEU A 80 27.59 17.94 17.93
CA LEU A 80 28.64 16.95 17.63
C LEU A 80 29.41 16.50 18.88
N ASP A 81 29.48 17.32 19.93
CA ASP A 81 30.05 16.99 21.23
C ASP A 81 29.12 16.09 22.09
N GLN A 82 27.84 15.99 21.73
CA GLN A 82 26.84 15.14 22.39
C GLN A 82 26.44 13.94 21.53
N LYS A 83 27.16 13.64 20.44
CA LYS A 83 26.80 12.62 19.45
C LYS A 83 26.52 11.22 20.01
N ASP A 84 27.18 10.85 21.12
CA ASP A 84 27.00 9.55 21.76
C ASP A 84 25.80 9.50 22.72
N LYS A 85 25.14 10.66 22.95
CA LYS A 85 24.02 10.81 23.89
C LYS A 85 22.67 10.89 23.22
N GLY A 86 22.60 11.07 21.91
CA GLY A 86 21.33 11.30 21.22
C GLY A 86 21.43 11.34 19.71
N SER A 87 20.35 11.75 19.07
CA SER A 87 20.25 11.84 17.62
C SER A 87 19.38 13.02 17.20
N TRP A 88 19.60 13.50 15.98
CA TRP A 88 18.75 14.49 15.33
C TRP A 88 17.53 13.81 14.73
N TRP A 89 16.35 14.21 15.14
CA TRP A 89 15.11 13.75 14.53
C TRP A 89 14.70 14.73 13.45
N VAL A 90 14.54 14.21 12.23
CA VAL A 90 14.21 15.02 11.06
C VAL A 90 12.93 14.51 10.41
N ALA A 91 12.15 15.44 9.88
CA ALA A 91 10.98 15.10 9.07
C ALA A 91 11.42 14.44 7.75
N VAL A 92 10.78 13.33 7.42
CA VAL A 92 10.90 12.64 6.13
C VAL A 92 9.51 12.55 5.53
N ARG A 93 9.43 12.79 4.23
CA ARG A 93 8.20 12.73 3.45
C ARG A 93 8.26 11.54 2.52
N ASP A 94 7.15 10.83 2.38
CA ASP A 94 7.04 9.78 1.37
C ASP A 94 7.12 10.44 -0.02
N GLN A 95 8.13 10.07 -0.80
CA GLN A 95 8.37 10.65 -2.12
C GLN A 95 7.25 10.34 -3.11
N ASP A 96 6.50 9.26 -2.92
CA ASP A 96 5.38 8.93 -3.82
C ASP A 96 4.14 9.75 -3.48
N ARG A 97 4.12 10.39 -2.29
CA ARG A 97 2.97 11.10 -1.72
C ARG A 97 3.31 12.55 -1.36
N TRP A 98 4.43 13.08 -1.84
CA TRP A 98 4.95 14.38 -1.41
C TRP A 98 4.01 15.57 -1.69
N MET A 99 3.10 15.42 -2.66
CA MET A 99 2.08 16.42 -3.02
C MET A 99 0.81 16.31 -2.17
N GLU A 100 0.65 15.26 -1.36
CA GLU A 100 -0.50 15.11 -0.48
C GLU A 100 -0.40 16.07 0.72
N PRO A 101 -1.52 16.65 1.20
CA PRO A 101 -1.54 17.46 2.41
C PRO A 101 -0.94 16.73 3.63
N GLU A 102 -1.16 15.42 3.72
CA GLU A 102 -0.66 14.54 4.78
C GLU A 102 0.87 14.55 4.84
N ALA A 103 1.57 14.68 3.71
CA ALA A 103 3.03 14.74 3.67
C ALA A 103 3.58 16.04 4.27
N GLN A 104 2.74 17.07 4.40
CA GLN A 104 3.12 18.36 4.98
C GLN A 104 2.92 18.42 6.50
N ARG A 105 2.32 17.39 7.14
CA ARG A 105 2.06 17.38 8.59
C ARG A 105 3.33 17.26 9.43
N CYS A 106 4.40 16.70 8.88
CA CYS A 106 5.70 16.66 9.54
C CYS A 106 6.43 17.98 9.26
N ASP A 107 6.04 19.00 10.01
CA ASP A 107 6.46 20.40 9.83
C ASP A 107 7.44 20.91 10.89
N GLN A 108 7.76 20.09 11.91
CA GLN A 108 8.66 20.48 12.97
C GLN A 108 10.10 20.60 12.44
N PRO A 109 10.81 21.69 12.76
CA PRO A 109 12.24 21.79 12.49
C PRO A 109 13.00 20.62 13.13
N PRO A 110 14.14 20.20 12.57
CA PRO A 110 15.01 19.22 13.22
C PRO A 110 15.26 19.53 14.68
N PHE A 111 15.15 18.50 15.53
CA PHE A 111 15.30 18.63 16.97
C PHE A 111 16.15 17.49 17.53
N TRP A 112 16.79 17.74 18.67
CA TRP A 112 17.63 16.78 19.36
C TRP A 112 16.82 15.97 20.36
N ALA A 113 17.01 14.65 20.38
CA ALA A 113 16.48 13.78 21.44
C ALA A 113 17.59 12.85 21.95
N GLU A 114 17.55 12.53 23.24
CA GLU A 114 18.52 11.64 23.86
C GLU A 114 18.26 10.17 23.47
N ASN A 115 19.29 9.34 23.57
CA ASN A 115 19.19 7.92 23.25
C ASN A 115 18.22 7.22 24.20
N GLY A 116 17.25 6.50 23.64
CA GLY A 116 16.20 5.81 24.41
C GLY A 116 14.90 6.61 24.54
N ASP A 117 14.94 7.92 24.27
CA ASP A 117 13.73 8.73 24.22
C ASP A 117 12.99 8.51 22.90
N THR A 118 11.67 8.29 22.98
CA THR A 118 10.78 8.43 21.84
C THR A 118 10.25 9.86 21.83
N PRO A 119 10.57 10.68 20.81
CA PRO A 119 10.11 12.06 20.81
C PRO A 119 8.59 12.16 20.81
N PRO A 120 8.01 13.15 21.52
CA PRO A 120 6.57 13.36 21.59
C PRO A 120 6.05 14.09 20.34
N VAL A 121 6.45 13.64 19.15
CA VAL A 121 5.93 14.13 17.86
C VAL A 121 5.09 13.05 17.21
N GLU A 122 4.03 13.47 16.53
CA GLU A 122 3.24 12.55 15.70
C GLU A 122 4.13 11.91 14.64
N ASN A 123 3.94 10.62 14.38
CA ASN A 123 4.73 9.83 13.44
C ASN A 123 6.24 9.82 13.73
N ALA A 124 6.67 10.01 14.98
CA ALA A 124 7.99 9.54 15.39
C ALA A 124 8.13 8.05 15.04
N VAL A 125 9.19 7.67 14.34
CA VAL A 125 9.35 6.31 13.85
C VAL A 125 9.37 5.32 15.02
N THR A 126 8.39 4.42 15.00
CA THR A 126 8.21 3.30 15.92
C THR A 126 8.03 2.03 15.09
N PRO A 127 8.12 0.81 15.68
CA PRO A 127 7.76 -0.41 14.97
C PRO A 127 6.37 -0.35 14.35
N GLN A 128 5.40 0.30 14.98
CA GLN A 128 4.07 0.49 14.40
C GLN A 128 4.12 1.41 13.16
N VAL A 129 4.78 2.56 13.23
CA VAL A 129 4.94 3.44 12.05
C VAL A 129 5.67 2.71 10.92
N LEU A 130 6.68 1.89 11.24
CA LEU A 130 7.32 1.04 10.23
C LEU A 130 6.35 0.05 9.59
N ALA A 131 5.43 -0.54 10.36
CA ALA A 131 4.42 -1.45 9.83
C ALA A 131 3.43 -0.71 8.90
N GLU A 132 3.03 0.50 9.26
CA GLU A 132 2.15 1.35 8.46
C GLU A 132 2.85 1.83 7.18
N LEU A 133 4.15 2.14 7.23
CA LEU A 133 4.93 2.44 6.03
C LEU A 133 5.11 1.20 5.16
N ALA A 134 5.36 0.04 5.75
CA ALA A 134 5.43 -1.23 5.03
C ALA A 134 4.09 -1.56 4.34
N TYR A 135 2.95 -1.30 4.99
CA TYR A 135 1.61 -1.38 4.40
C TYR A 135 1.54 -0.61 3.09
N ASN A 136 1.99 0.66 3.10
CA ASN A 136 1.95 1.53 1.92
C ASN A 136 2.81 1.02 0.75
N ARG A 137 3.79 0.16 1.04
CA ARG A 137 4.70 -0.41 0.04
C ARG A 137 4.26 -1.79 -0.47
N ILE A 138 3.16 -2.36 0.04
CA ILE A 138 2.65 -3.65 -0.44
C ILE A 138 2.23 -3.53 -1.90
N GLN A 139 2.86 -4.34 -2.75
CA GLN A 139 2.49 -4.51 -4.15
C GLN A 139 1.85 -5.88 -4.34
N LEU A 140 0.66 -5.89 -4.93
CA LEU A 140 -0.11 -7.10 -5.18
C LEU A 140 -0.14 -7.43 -6.67
N PRO A 141 -0.07 -8.72 -7.05
CA PRO A 141 -0.22 -9.12 -8.43
C PRO A 141 -1.65 -8.82 -8.92
N THR A 142 -1.78 -8.32 -10.15
CA THR A 142 -3.09 -8.17 -10.81
C THR A 142 -3.80 -9.52 -10.84
N THR A 143 -5.05 -9.54 -10.41
CA THR A 143 -5.79 -10.76 -10.11
C THR A 143 -6.97 -10.90 -11.06
N ASN A 144 -6.78 -11.68 -12.14
CA ASN A 144 -7.90 -12.06 -13.00
C ASN A 144 -8.58 -13.32 -12.47
N VAL A 145 -9.91 -13.30 -12.43
CA VAL A 145 -10.69 -14.52 -12.18
C VAL A 145 -10.72 -15.37 -13.44
N THR A 146 -10.62 -16.68 -13.24
CA THR A 146 -10.94 -17.60 -14.33
C THR A 146 -12.45 -17.69 -14.42
N LEU A 147 -12.98 -17.47 -15.63
CA LEU A 147 -14.40 -17.55 -15.92
C LEU A 147 -14.74 -18.83 -16.71
N ALA A 148 -15.94 -19.37 -16.49
CA ALA A 148 -16.54 -20.36 -17.37
C ALA A 148 -18.00 -19.99 -17.66
N PRO A 149 -18.35 -19.67 -18.93
CA PRO A 149 -17.46 -19.57 -20.10
C PRO A 149 -16.35 -18.50 -19.97
N ALA A 150 -15.20 -18.71 -20.60
CA ALA A 150 -14.01 -17.86 -20.42
C ALA A 150 -14.12 -16.49 -21.10
N ASP A 151 -14.55 -16.46 -22.37
CA ASP A 151 -14.49 -15.24 -23.19
C ASP A 151 -15.86 -14.59 -23.40
N THR A 152 -16.85 -15.39 -23.81
CA THR A 152 -18.19 -14.91 -24.14
C THR A 152 -19.21 -15.74 -23.38
N THR A 153 -20.02 -15.04 -22.58
CA THR A 153 -21.18 -15.62 -21.92
C THR A 153 -22.46 -15.20 -22.62
N LYS A 154 -23.58 -15.72 -22.13
CA LYS A 154 -24.90 -15.51 -22.73
C LYS A 154 -25.85 -14.92 -21.70
N VAL A 155 -26.82 -14.16 -22.19
CA VAL A 155 -27.92 -13.67 -21.36
C VAL A 155 -28.58 -14.84 -20.63
N ASN A 156 -28.81 -14.68 -19.33
CA ASN A 156 -29.36 -15.68 -18.42
C ASN A 156 -28.51 -16.94 -18.19
N LEU A 157 -27.25 -16.98 -18.66
CA LEU A 157 -26.33 -18.09 -18.37
C LEU A 157 -25.47 -17.76 -17.14
N PRO A 158 -25.55 -18.56 -16.05
CA PRO A 158 -24.62 -18.43 -14.94
C PRO A 158 -23.18 -18.67 -15.40
N THR A 159 -22.34 -17.66 -15.18
CA THR A 159 -20.91 -17.67 -15.47
C THR A 159 -20.17 -17.94 -14.17
N TRP A 160 -19.48 -19.07 -14.11
CA TRP A 160 -18.70 -19.48 -12.94
C TRP A 160 -17.43 -18.63 -12.87
N ALA A 161 -17.03 -18.26 -11.66
CA ALA A 161 -15.80 -17.53 -11.40
C ALA A 161 -15.01 -18.21 -10.27
N TRP A 162 -13.71 -18.35 -10.45
CA TRP A 162 -12.81 -18.83 -9.39
C TRP A 162 -11.42 -18.22 -9.54
N LEU A 163 -10.66 -18.22 -8.45
CA LEU A 163 -9.27 -17.79 -8.45
C LEU A 163 -8.32 -18.98 -8.43
N ASP A 164 -7.24 -18.87 -9.19
CA ASP A 164 -6.13 -19.81 -9.13
C ASP A 164 -5.37 -19.63 -7.81
N LYS A 165 -5.35 -20.68 -6.99
CA LYS A 165 -4.63 -20.70 -5.70
C LYS A 165 -3.14 -20.35 -5.82
N SER A 166 -2.54 -20.61 -6.98
CA SER A 166 -1.11 -20.34 -7.20
C SER A 166 -0.80 -18.84 -7.30
N MET A 167 -1.76 -18.02 -7.73
CA MET A 167 -1.59 -16.57 -7.88
C MET A 167 -1.85 -15.79 -6.58
N PHE A 168 -2.41 -16.45 -5.58
CA PHE A 168 -3.04 -15.78 -4.45
C PHE A 168 -2.44 -16.22 -3.11
N LYS A 169 -1.23 -15.74 -2.87
CA LYS A 169 -0.44 -16.07 -1.68
C LYS A 169 -0.32 -14.86 -0.78
N GLU A 170 -0.09 -15.13 0.50
CA GLU A 170 0.30 -14.10 1.45
C GLU A 170 1.55 -13.37 0.91
N VAL A 171 1.53 -12.05 0.97
CA VAL A 171 2.69 -11.21 0.67
C VAL A 171 3.08 -10.44 1.91
N SER A 172 4.36 -10.13 2.03
CA SER A 172 4.85 -9.34 3.15
C SER A 172 5.90 -8.33 2.73
N VAL A 173 5.92 -7.21 3.45
CA VAL A 173 6.92 -6.16 3.33
C VAL A 173 7.51 -5.92 4.71
N THR A 174 8.83 -5.90 4.79
CA THR A 174 9.55 -5.49 6.00
C THR A 174 10.11 -4.10 5.82
N ALA A 175 9.77 -3.19 6.72
CA ALA A 175 10.42 -1.90 6.88
C ALA A 175 11.40 -1.98 8.05
N ALA A 176 12.63 -1.51 7.85
CA ALA A 176 13.67 -1.50 8.86
C ALA A 176 14.38 -0.16 8.94
N LEU A 177 14.78 0.20 10.15
CA LEU A 177 15.58 1.37 10.46
C LEU A 177 16.66 1.00 11.47
N ASN A 178 17.92 1.19 11.04
CA ASN A 178 19.11 0.96 11.85
C ASN A 178 19.95 2.23 11.80
N VAL A 179 19.79 3.09 12.82
CA VAL A 179 20.51 4.37 12.94
C VAL A 179 20.85 4.63 14.41
N GLY A 180 22.12 4.88 14.70
CA GLY A 180 22.59 5.11 16.07
C GLY A 180 22.24 3.96 17.00
N ALA A 181 21.59 4.28 18.13
CA ALA A 181 21.11 3.29 19.10
C ALA A 181 19.77 2.64 18.70
N LEU A 182 19.09 3.14 17.67
CA LEU A 182 17.77 2.68 17.26
C LEU A 182 17.88 1.61 16.17
N ASN A 183 17.51 0.37 16.52
CA ASN A 183 17.46 -0.77 15.60
C ASN A 183 16.08 -1.41 15.68
N ILE A 184 15.18 -0.98 14.80
CA ILE A 184 13.79 -1.41 14.78
C ILE A 184 13.38 -1.89 13.39
N GLN A 185 12.49 -2.88 13.37
CA GLN A 185 11.88 -3.37 12.15
C GLN A 185 10.42 -3.74 12.40
N ALA A 186 9.63 -3.72 11.32
CA ALA A 186 8.31 -4.32 11.31
C ALA A 186 8.03 -4.96 9.96
N THR A 187 7.40 -6.13 10.01
CA THR A 187 6.95 -6.89 8.85
C THR A 187 5.44 -6.86 8.82
N THR A 188 4.90 -6.25 7.76
CA THR A 188 3.47 -6.23 7.47
C THR A 188 3.15 -7.30 6.45
N THR A 189 2.16 -8.13 6.76
CA THR A 189 1.72 -9.26 5.96
C THR A 189 0.27 -9.03 5.51
N ALA A 190 0.04 -9.13 4.20
CA ALA A 190 -1.28 -9.14 3.60
C ALA A 190 -1.70 -10.57 3.28
N LYS A 191 -2.80 -11.00 3.88
CA LYS A 191 -3.42 -12.29 3.63
C LYS A 191 -4.75 -12.10 2.94
N PRO A 192 -5.02 -12.74 1.79
CA PRO A 192 -6.28 -12.53 1.12
C PRO A 192 -7.40 -13.30 1.85
N VAL A 193 -8.58 -12.67 2.01
CA VAL A 193 -9.68 -13.19 2.83
C VAL A 193 -11.07 -13.13 2.20
N SER A 194 -11.27 -12.33 1.14
CA SER A 194 -12.47 -12.42 0.32
C SER A 194 -12.24 -11.89 -1.10
N LEU A 195 -13.12 -12.29 -2.02
CA LEU A 195 -13.23 -11.72 -3.35
C LEU A 195 -14.62 -11.13 -3.53
N LYS A 196 -14.69 -9.92 -4.06
CA LYS A 196 -15.89 -9.23 -4.50
C LYS A 196 -15.97 -9.25 -6.02
N LEU A 197 -17.11 -9.68 -6.54
CA LEU A 197 -17.48 -9.54 -7.94
C LEU A 197 -18.55 -8.46 -8.11
N GLU A 198 -18.25 -7.47 -8.93
CA GLU A 198 -19.17 -6.40 -9.31
C GLU A 198 -19.37 -6.42 -10.83
N PRO A 199 -20.56 -6.80 -11.34
CA PRO A 199 -20.75 -7.07 -12.77
C PRO A 199 -20.56 -5.88 -13.73
N GLY A 200 -20.36 -4.66 -13.24
CA GLY A 200 -20.27 -3.46 -14.07
C GLY A 200 -21.59 -3.01 -14.72
N THR A 201 -22.71 -3.61 -14.32
CA THR A 201 -24.06 -3.25 -14.75
C THR A 201 -25.09 -3.62 -13.67
N ALA A 202 -26.18 -2.86 -13.59
CA ALA A 202 -27.32 -3.19 -12.74
C ALA A 202 -28.17 -4.35 -13.31
N ASP A 203 -28.05 -4.64 -14.60
CA ASP A 203 -28.76 -5.73 -15.28
C ASP A 203 -28.01 -7.06 -15.15
N ALA A 204 -27.63 -7.42 -13.92
CA ALA A 204 -26.92 -8.67 -13.61
C ALA A 204 -27.22 -9.15 -12.18
N GLU A 205 -27.10 -10.44 -11.96
CA GLU A 205 -27.11 -11.09 -10.65
C GLU A 205 -25.72 -11.64 -10.34
N THR A 206 -25.35 -11.67 -9.06
CA THR A 206 -24.12 -12.30 -8.57
C THR A 206 -24.43 -13.58 -7.80
N TYR A 207 -23.44 -14.46 -7.72
CA TYR A 207 -23.46 -15.66 -6.88
C TYR A 207 -22.21 -15.63 -5.98
N PRO A 208 -22.35 -15.62 -4.65
CA PRO A 208 -23.61 -15.40 -3.92
C PRO A 208 -24.21 -14.02 -4.25
N ALA A 209 -25.47 -13.76 -3.89
CA ALA A 209 -26.18 -12.53 -4.24
C ALA A 209 -25.51 -11.24 -3.72
N THR A 210 -24.63 -11.35 -2.73
CA THR A 210 -23.82 -10.22 -2.26
C THR A 210 -22.68 -9.89 -3.23
N GLY A 211 -22.24 -10.84 -4.07
CA GLY A 211 -21.01 -10.77 -4.86
C GLY A 211 -19.75 -11.12 -4.05
N ASP A 212 -19.87 -11.38 -2.75
CA ASP A 212 -18.76 -11.71 -1.86
C ASP A 212 -18.50 -13.21 -1.85
N CYS A 213 -17.51 -13.64 -2.60
CA CYS A 213 -17.02 -15.02 -2.62
C CYS A 213 -16.02 -15.22 -1.49
N THR A 214 -16.41 -16.01 -0.49
CA THR A 214 -15.56 -16.37 0.65
C THR A 214 -14.59 -17.48 0.30
N PHE A 215 -13.47 -17.54 1.02
CA PHE A 215 -12.53 -18.65 0.90
C PHE A 215 -13.08 -19.95 1.48
N GLY A 216 -12.87 -21.04 0.74
CA GLY A 216 -13.00 -22.38 1.26
C GLY A 216 -11.88 -22.72 2.25
N ASN A 217 -12.11 -23.77 3.05
CA ASN A 217 -11.12 -24.27 4.04
C ASN A 217 -9.77 -24.69 3.41
N ASP A 218 -9.77 -24.94 2.09
CA ASP A 218 -8.61 -25.33 1.30
C ASP A 218 -7.88 -24.14 0.66
N GLY A 219 -8.25 -22.90 1.02
CA GLY A 219 -7.69 -21.67 0.50
C GLY A 219 -8.12 -21.33 -0.94
N SER A 220 -9.14 -22.01 -1.51
CA SER A 220 -9.72 -21.62 -2.80
C SER A 220 -10.77 -20.52 -2.64
N ILE A 221 -10.96 -19.72 -3.70
CA ILE A 221 -12.20 -18.96 -3.90
C ILE A 221 -12.92 -19.54 -5.10
N GLY A 222 -14.22 -19.80 -4.92
CA GLY A 222 -15.06 -20.43 -5.93
C GLY A 222 -14.69 -21.91 -6.12
N GLU A 223 -15.15 -22.48 -7.23
CA GLU A 223 -14.84 -23.86 -7.60
C GLU A 223 -14.55 -23.90 -9.10
N PRO A 224 -13.42 -24.51 -9.53
CA PRO A 224 -13.17 -24.72 -10.94
C PRO A 224 -14.33 -25.46 -11.62
N TYR A 225 -14.80 -24.89 -12.73
CA TYR A 225 -15.88 -25.52 -13.48
C TYR A 225 -15.44 -26.87 -14.06
N VAL A 226 -16.30 -27.88 -13.95
CA VAL A 226 -16.10 -29.20 -14.55
C VAL A 226 -17.33 -29.56 -15.38
N THR A 227 -17.11 -30.14 -16.56
CA THR A 227 -18.16 -30.62 -17.45
C THR A 227 -19.17 -31.49 -16.69
N GLY A 228 -20.47 -31.21 -16.87
CA GLY A 228 -21.56 -31.85 -16.14
C GLY A 228 -22.20 -30.99 -15.04
N LYS A 229 -21.66 -29.80 -14.77
CA LYS A 229 -22.22 -28.85 -13.79
C LYS A 229 -23.07 -27.73 -14.38
N ALA A 230 -23.41 -27.79 -15.68
CA ALA A 230 -24.12 -26.73 -16.40
C ALA A 230 -25.48 -26.33 -15.77
N GLY A 231 -26.13 -27.22 -15.02
CA GLY A 231 -27.40 -26.94 -14.33
C GLY A 231 -27.25 -26.53 -12.85
N ARG A 232 -26.03 -26.33 -12.35
CA ARG A 232 -25.79 -25.95 -10.95
C ARG A 232 -25.52 -24.45 -10.83
N THR A 233 -25.99 -23.87 -9.74
CA THR A 233 -25.62 -22.51 -9.35
C THR A 233 -24.13 -22.49 -8.96
N PRO A 234 -23.33 -21.58 -9.54
CA PRO A 234 -21.93 -21.45 -9.15
C PRO A 234 -21.80 -21.01 -7.69
N PRO A 235 -20.81 -21.50 -6.93
CA PRO A 235 -20.52 -20.99 -5.59
C PRO A 235 -19.98 -19.55 -5.61
N CYS A 236 -19.35 -19.16 -6.72
CA CYS A 236 -18.89 -17.82 -7.02
C CYS A 236 -19.09 -17.54 -8.52
N GLY A 237 -19.74 -16.44 -8.89
CA GLY A 237 -20.02 -16.16 -10.30
C GLY A 237 -20.98 -15.00 -10.54
N VAL A 238 -21.35 -14.82 -11.81
CA VAL A 238 -22.24 -13.75 -12.27
C VAL A 238 -23.21 -14.26 -13.35
N LYS A 239 -24.41 -13.70 -13.43
CA LYS A 239 -25.38 -13.95 -14.51
C LYS A 239 -25.91 -12.63 -15.02
N TYR A 240 -25.60 -12.32 -16.26
CA TYR A 240 -26.07 -11.10 -16.92
C TYR A 240 -27.49 -11.28 -17.47
N LEU A 241 -28.32 -10.26 -17.28
CA LEU A 241 -29.72 -10.23 -17.69
C LEU A 241 -29.92 -9.49 -19.02
N ARG A 242 -28.87 -8.87 -19.56
CA ARG A 242 -28.87 -8.18 -20.86
C ARG A 242 -27.57 -8.41 -21.63
N SER A 243 -27.65 -8.25 -22.96
CA SER A 243 -26.50 -8.27 -23.84
C SER A 243 -25.63 -7.01 -23.65
N SER A 244 -24.33 -7.15 -23.84
CA SER A 244 -23.39 -6.03 -23.90
C SER A 244 -23.37 -5.31 -25.27
N GLY A 245 -24.17 -5.78 -26.23
CA GLY A 245 -24.17 -5.26 -27.61
C GLY A 245 -22.81 -5.47 -28.28
N ASP A 246 -22.30 -4.42 -28.94
CA ASP A 246 -20.97 -4.40 -29.56
C ASP A 246 -19.83 -4.16 -28.55
N GLY A 247 -20.15 -3.96 -27.26
CA GLY A 247 -19.21 -3.71 -26.19
C GLY A 247 -19.04 -4.88 -25.21
N ALA A 248 -18.48 -4.59 -24.05
CA ALA A 248 -18.31 -5.52 -22.94
C ALA A 248 -18.71 -4.85 -21.61
N PHE A 249 -19.22 -5.63 -20.67
CA PHE A 249 -19.34 -5.18 -19.29
C PHE A 249 -17.98 -5.26 -18.59
N LYS A 250 -17.67 -4.28 -17.74
CA LYS A 250 -16.46 -4.26 -16.92
C LYS A 250 -16.74 -4.99 -15.62
N LEU A 251 -16.47 -6.29 -15.58
CA LEU A 251 -16.53 -7.06 -14.34
C LEU A 251 -15.39 -6.61 -13.44
N GLN A 252 -15.71 -5.90 -12.37
CA GLN A 252 -14.72 -5.50 -11.38
C GLN A 252 -14.52 -6.64 -10.38
N VAL A 253 -13.25 -7.00 -10.20
CA VAL A 253 -12.78 -8.11 -9.37
C VAL A 253 -11.94 -7.50 -8.27
N THR A 254 -12.49 -7.40 -7.06
CA THR A 254 -11.81 -6.75 -5.93
C THR A 254 -11.54 -7.75 -4.83
N VAL A 255 -10.29 -7.84 -4.40
CA VAL A 255 -9.86 -8.73 -3.32
C VAL A 255 -9.73 -7.93 -2.05
N THR A 256 -10.24 -8.47 -0.95
CA THR A 256 -9.96 -7.97 0.40
C THR A 256 -8.84 -8.79 1.05
N TRP A 257 -7.91 -8.08 1.69
CA TRP A 257 -6.74 -8.61 2.35
C TRP A 257 -6.80 -8.23 3.84
N ASP A 258 -6.73 -9.24 4.71
CA ASP A 258 -6.51 -9.08 6.15
C ASP A 258 -5.04 -8.72 6.36
N ILE A 259 -4.80 -7.60 7.04
CA ILE A 259 -3.46 -7.06 7.20
C ILE A 259 -3.03 -7.14 8.66
N THR A 260 -1.91 -7.81 8.88
CA THR A 260 -1.30 -7.93 10.21
C THR A 260 0.17 -7.58 10.17
N TRP A 261 0.75 -7.24 11.30
CA TRP A 261 2.19 -7.00 11.38
C TRP A 261 2.80 -7.55 12.67
N THR A 262 4.10 -7.81 12.60
CA THR A 262 4.96 -8.16 13.74
C THR A 262 6.26 -7.37 13.65
N GLY A 263 6.96 -7.12 14.75
CA GLY A 263 8.17 -6.31 14.71
C GLY A 263 8.92 -6.27 16.03
N THR A 264 9.94 -5.42 16.10
CA THR A 264 10.72 -5.20 17.32
C THR A 264 9.80 -4.82 18.48
N GLY A 265 9.86 -5.57 19.58
CA GLY A 265 8.98 -5.35 20.73
C GLY A 265 7.51 -5.74 20.53
N ASN A 266 7.13 -6.23 19.34
CA ASN A 266 5.77 -6.71 19.02
C ASN A 266 5.82 -8.09 18.34
N PRO A 267 6.04 -9.18 19.11
CA PRO A 267 6.18 -10.52 18.55
C PRO A 267 4.84 -11.16 18.14
N THR A 268 3.71 -10.61 18.58
CA THR A 268 2.38 -11.15 18.29
C THR A 268 1.73 -10.35 17.16
N PRO A 269 1.13 -11.01 16.16
CA PRO A 269 0.48 -10.30 15.06
C PRO A 269 -0.54 -9.27 15.56
N THR A 270 -0.31 -8.01 15.19
CA THR A 270 -1.20 -6.89 15.46
C THR A 270 -1.91 -6.49 14.19
N ARG A 271 -3.21 -6.20 14.26
CA ARG A 271 -4.03 -5.88 13.10
C ARG A 271 -3.81 -4.44 12.62
N LEU A 272 -3.74 -4.27 11.31
CA LEU A 272 -3.93 -2.99 10.61
C LEU A 272 -5.27 -3.03 9.86
N PRO A 273 -5.79 -1.89 9.38
CA PRO A 273 -6.97 -1.89 8.53
C PRO A 273 -6.82 -2.86 7.36
N ASP A 274 -7.91 -3.50 6.97
CA ASP A 274 -7.91 -4.39 5.81
C ASP A 274 -7.57 -3.58 4.55
N GLY A 275 -6.97 -4.25 3.58
CA GLY A 275 -6.63 -3.64 2.30
C GLY A 275 -7.44 -4.24 1.16
N THR A 276 -7.64 -3.49 0.10
CA THR A 276 -8.26 -3.97 -1.14
C THR A 276 -7.37 -3.72 -2.33
N PHE A 277 -7.44 -4.64 -3.28
CA PHE A 277 -6.83 -4.47 -4.59
C PHE A 277 -7.66 -5.22 -5.60
N GLY A 278 -7.89 -4.61 -6.76
CA GLY A 278 -8.74 -5.18 -7.78
C GLY A 278 -8.44 -4.61 -9.15
N ASN A 279 -9.02 -5.25 -10.14
CA ASN A 279 -8.95 -4.80 -11.53
C ASN A 279 -10.24 -5.16 -12.26
N ASP A 280 -10.41 -4.54 -13.42
CA ASP A 280 -11.52 -4.82 -14.31
C ASP A 280 -11.15 -5.94 -15.28
N GLN A 281 -12.15 -6.74 -15.64
CA GLN A 281 -12.09 -7.75 -16.69
C GLN A 281 -13.28 -7.59 -17.61
N ASP A 282 -13.04 -7.62 -18.91
CA ASP A 282 -14.10 -7.47 -19.91
C ASP A 282 -14.89 -8.77 -20.05
N VAL A 283 -16.23 -8.65 -19.99
CA VAL A 283 -17.15 -9.77 -20.21
C VAL A 283 -18.12 -9.44 -21.34
N ILE A 284 -18.04 -10.21 -22.42
CA ILE A 284 -18.95 -10.10 -23.57
C ILE A 284 -20.17 -10.96 -23.31
N VAL A 285 -21.37 -10.37 -23.43
CA VAL A 285 -22.64 -11.05 -23.19
C VAL A 285 -23.49 -11.03 -24.45
N GLN A 286 -23.73 -12.21 -25.02
CA GLN A 286 -24.56 -12.37 -26.21
C GLN A 286 -25.99 -12.80 -25.85
N GLU A 287 -26.96 -12.30 -26.59
CA GLU A 287 -28.32 -12.81 -26.55
C GLU A 287 -28.48 -13.92 -27.60
N ILE A 288 -29.00 -15.09 -27.20
CA ILE A 288 -29.45 -16.09 -28.18
C ILE A 288 -30.89 -15.76 -28.54
N GLN A 289 -31.13 -15.50 -29.82
CA GLN A 289 -32.48 -15.51 -30.39
C GLN A 289 -32.68 -16.76 -31.24
N ALA A 290 -33.65 -17.58 -30.87
CA ALA A 290 -34.10 -18.68 -31.70
C ALA A 290 -35.22 -18.18 -32.62
N ILE A 291 -34.97 -18.18 -33.94
CA ILE A 291 -36.02 -17.94 -34.92
C ILE A 291 -36.71 -19.28 -35.19
N ASN A 292 -37.93 -19.45 -34.69
CA ASN A 292 -38.76 -20.58 -35.07
C ASN A 292 -39.37 -20.25 -36.45
N ARG A 293 -38.99 -21.02 -37.48
CA ARG A 293 -39.55 -20.90 -38.83
C ARG A 293 -40.61 -21.95 -39.05
#